data_AF-A0A8X6KK10-F1
#
_entry.id   AF-A0A8X6KK10-F1
#
_cell.length_a   1.000
_cell.length_b   1.000
_cell.length_c   1.000
_cell.angle_alpha   90.00
_cell.angle_beta   90.00
_cell.angle_gamma   90.00
#
_symmetry.space_group_name_H-M   'P 1'
#
loop_
_entity.id
_entity.type
_entity.pdbx_description
1 polymer ?
#
loop_
_entity_poly.entity_id
_entity_poly.type
_entity_poly.pdbx_seq_one_letter_code
_entity_poly.pdbx_strand_id
1 'polypeptide(L)'
;MATNCIGSIVENLIDSNPIDFIKNEENSPTFLSYSGGVSHPDLLLVHPTLSDRVQHKLIDNLGGAGHKILLSSIIKYGPSYREPRRTYWNPKKAN
;
A
#
# COMPACT_ATOMS: atom_id res chain seq x y z
N MET A 1 8.73 -6.94 -30.77
CA MET A 1 9.45 -7.16 -29.50
C MET A 1 8.64 -6.49 -28.41
N ALA A 2 7.95 -7.23 -27.56
CA ALA A 2 7.24 -6.64 -26.43
C ALA A 2 8.29 -6.16 -25.44
N THR A 3 8.53 -4.85 -25.38
CA THR A 3 9.21 -4.24 -24.25
C THR A 3 8.42 -4.64 -23.01
N ASN A 4 8.96 -5.54 -22.19
CA ASN A 4 8.44 -5.85 -20.85
C ASN A 4 8.56 -4.58 -20.00
N CYS A 5 7.63 -3.65 -20.20
CA CYS A 5 7.53 -2.47 -19.38
C CYS A 5 7.24 -2.95 -17.97
N ILE A 6 8.02 -2.50 -17.00
CA ILE A 6 7.87 -2.86 -15.59
C ILE A 6 6.42 -2.62 -15.14
N GLY A 7 5.76 -1.60 -15.68
CA GLY A 7 4.33 -1.34 -15.47
C GLY A 7 3.43 -2.52 -15.80
N SER A 8 3.60 -3.15 -16.97
CA SER A 8 2.77 -4.30 -17.38
C SER A 8 2.99 -5.52 -16.50
N ILE A 9 4.18 -5.71 -15.92
CA ILE A 9 4.43 -6.78 -14.95
C ILE A 9 3.64 -6.54 -13.66
N VAL A 10 3.64 -5.29 -13.18
CA VAL A 10 2.91 -4.89 -11.98
C VAL A 10 1.39 -4.93 -12.21
N GLU A 11 0.91 -4.45 -13.36
CA GLU A 11 -0.50 -4.56 -13.76
C GLU A 11 -0.96 -6.00 -13.78
N ASN A 12 -0.21 -6.89 -14.45
CA ASN A 12 -0.52 -8.32 -14.46
C ASN A 12 -0.53 -8.95 -13.06
N LEU A 13 0.35 -8.50 -12.15
CA LEU A 13 0.35 -8.98 -10.76
C LEU A 13 -0.93 -8.57 -10.03
N ILE A 14 -1.38 -7.32 -10.21
CA ILE A 14 -2.61 -6.82 -9.59
C ILE A 14 -3.82 -7.57 -10.18
N ASP A 15 -3.91 -7.66 -11.50
CA ASP A 15 -5.06 -8.26 -12.20
C ASP A 15 -5.20 -9.78 -11.98
N SER A 16 -4.10 -10.47 -11.68
CA SER A 16 -4.10 -11.93 -11.46
C SER A 16 -4.30 -12.36 -10.01
N ASN A 17 -4.38 -11.41 -9.06
CA ASN A 17 -4.47 -11.70 -7.63
C ASN A 17 -5.67 -10.96 -7.00
N PRO A 18 -6.17 -11.41 -5.83
CA PRO A 18 -7.17 -10.67 -5.07
C PRO A 18 -6.50 -9.47 -4.38
N ILE A 19 -6.09 -8.48 -5.18
CA ILE A 19 -5.44 -7.25 -4.75
C ILE A 19 -6.13 -6.10 -5.47
N ASP A 20 -6.66 -5.17 -4.71
CA ASP A 20 -7.17 -3.91 -5.24
C ASP A 20 -6.08 -2.84 -5.19
N PHE A 21 -5.99 -2.06 -6.25
CA PHE A 21 -5.18 -0.85 -6.31
C PHE A 21 -6.00 0.34 -5.83
N ILE A 22 -5.51 1.01 -4.78
CA ILE A 22 -6.12 2.22 -4.26
C ILE A 22 -5.50 3.42 -4.98
N LYS A 23 -6.32 4.07 -5.81
CA LYS A 23 -5.91 5.23 -6.60
C LYS A 23 -5.64 6.44 -5.69
N ASN A 24 -4.54 7.15 -5.94
CA ASN A 24 -4.34 8.48 -5.36
C ASN A 24 -5.41 9.46 -5.88
N GLU A 25 -6.43 9.76 -5.08
CA GLU A 25 -7.53 10.67 -5.43
C GLU A 25 -7.06 12.03 -5.95
N GLU A 26 -6.01 12.60 -5.34
CA GLU A 26 -5.47 13.91 -5.71
C GLU A 26 -4.76 13.88 -7.08
N ASN A 27 -4.43 12.69 -7.60
CA ASN A 27 -3.55 12.49 -8.76
C ASN A 27 -2.25 13.32 -8.69
N SER A 28 -1.81 13.63 -7.47
CA SER A 28 -0.60 14.37 -7.19
C SER A 28 0.61 13.45 -7.30
N PRO A 29 1.73 13.92 -7.88
CA PRO A 29 2.96 13.13 -7.96
C PRO A 29 3.48 12.79 -6.58
N THR A 30 3.86 11.54 -6.39
CA THR A 30 4.42 11.04 -5.13
C THR A 30 5.94 11.18 -5.08
N PHE A 31 6.58 11.41 -6.23
CA PHE A 31 8.02 11.59 -6.33
C PHE A 31 8.39 12.82 -7.14
N LEU A 32 9.39 13.55 -6.65
CA LEU A 32 10.09 14.64 -7.30
C LEU A 32 11.56 14.26 -7.45
N SER A 33 12.02 14.07 -8.68
CA SER A 33 13.42 13.79 -8.96
C SER A 33 14.30 15.01 -8.72
N TYR A 34 15.59 14.79 -8.48
CA TYR A 34 16.59 15.86 -8.42
C TYR A 34 16.61 16.72 -9.71
N SER A 35 16.33 16.10 -10.86
CA SER A 35 16.22 16.78 -12.15
C SER A 35 14.92 17.60 -12.34
N GLY A 36 14.06 17.67 -11.32
CA GLY A 36 12.79 18.40 -11.36
C GLY A 36 11.64 17.65 -12.05
N GLY A 37 11.86 16.39 -12.42
CA GLY A 37 10.81 15.52 -12.96
C GLY A 37 9.87 15.05 -11.86
N VAL A 38 8.58 14.95 -12.17
CA VAL A 38 7.57 14.44 -11.24
C VAL A 38 7.01 13.11 -11.74
N SER A 39 6.82 12.14 -10.83
CA SER A 39 6.28 10.82 -11.18
C SER A 39 5.46 10.19 -10.04
N HIS A 40 4.84 9.04 -10.33
CA HIS A 40 3.98 8.29 -9.42
C HIS A 40 4.50 6.84 -9.25
N PRO A 41 5.72 6.63 -8.72
CA PRO A 41 6.26 5.28 -8.56
C PRO A 41 5.63 4.52 -7.38
N ASP A 42 5.01 5.24 -6.44
CA ASP A 42 4.47 4.67 -5.20
C ASP A 42 3.04 4.16 -5.40
N LEU A 43 2.76 2.94 -4.92
CA LEU A 43 1.48 2.26 -5.07
C LEU A 43 0.90 1.91 -3.70
N LEU A 44 -0.42 2.03 -3.56
CA LEU A 44 -1.17 1.53 -2.42
C LEU A 44 -2.01 0.34 -2.87
N LEU A 45 -1.65 -0.85 -2.37
CA LEU A 45 -2.31 -2.11 -2.68
C LEU A 45 -2.96 -2.67 -1.43
N VAL A 46 -4.17 -3.20 -1.57
CA VAL A 46 -4.91 -3.76 -0.44
C VAL A 46 -5.68 -5.00 -0.87
N HIS A 47 -5.97 -5.89 0.08
CA HIS A 47 -6.90 -6.98 -0.17
C HIS A 47 -8.34 -6.43 -0.37
N PRO A 48 -9.14 -6.97 -1.33
CA PRO A 48 -10.48 -6.48 -1.66
C PRO A 48 -11.45 -6.33 -0.49
N THR A 49 -11.26 -7.12 0.58
CA THR A 49 -12.09 -7.04 1.80
C THR A 49 -11.85 -5.81 2.67
N LEU A 50 -10.83 -5.01 2.35
CA LEU A 50 -10.46 -3.81 3.08
C LEU A 50 -10.54 -2.54 2.22
N SER A 51 -10.79 -2.66 0.92
CA SER A 51 -10.75 -1.53 -0.03
C SER A 51 -11.71 -0.39 0.34
N ASP A 52 -12.88 -0.74 0.86
CA ASP A 52 -13.90 0.19 1.35
C ASP A 52 -13.54 0.84 2.71
N ARG A 53 -12.51 0.33 3.39
CA ARG A 53 -12.08 0.75 4.73
C ARG A 53 -10.77 1.50 4.71
N VAL A 54 -10.06 1.52 3.58
CA VAL A 54 -8.82 2.27 3.44
C VAL A 54 -9.16 3.73 3.14
N GLN A 55 -8.56 4.63 3.92
CA GLN A 55 -8.45 6.04 3.55
C GLN A 55 -6.97 6.37 3.39
N HIS A 56 -6.64 7.22 2.42
CA HIS A 56 -5.29 7.70 2.26
C HIS A 56 -5.26 9.20 1.98
N LYS A 57 -4.12 9.81 2.29
CA LYS A 57 -3.85 11.21 2.00
C LYS A 57 -2.37 11.37 1.66
N LEU A 58 -2.09 12.15 0.63
CA LEU A 58 -0.74 12.57 0.32
C LEU A 58 -0.38 13.79 1.17
N ILE A 59 0.79 13.77 1.80
CA ILE A 59 1.33 14.91 2.52
C ILE A 59 2.34 15.60 1.60
N ASP A 60 2.08 16.87 1.28
CA ASP A 60 2.88 17.63 0.33
C ASP A 60 4.31 17.91 0.80
N ASN A 61 4.54 17.90 2.11
CA ASN A 61 5.89 18.02 2.65
C ASN A 61 6.72 16.79 2.26
N LEU A 62 7.90 17.03 1.70
CA LEU A 62 8.83 15.97 1.30
C LEU A 62 9.25 15.18 2.54
N GLY A 63 9.01 13.86 2.53
CA GLY A 63 9.45 12.95 3.59
C GLY A 63 10.95 12.67 3.55
N GLY A 64 11.60 13.04 2.43
CA GLY A 64 13.02 12.84 2.15
C GLY A 64 13.24 12.25 0.75
N ALA A 65 14.44 12.46 0.18
CA ALA A 65 14.86 11.87 -1.10
C ALA A 65 13.91 12.12 -2.30
N GLY A 66 13.10 13.19 -2.26
CA GLY A 66 12.15 13.50 -3.32
C GLY A 66 10.79 12.79 -3.21
N HIS A 67 10.62 11.83 -2.29
CA HIS A 67 9.31 11.20 -2.06
C HIS A 67 8.44 12.04 -1.11
N LYS A 68 7.17 12.17 -1.48
CA LYS A 68 6.10 12.64 -0.60
C LYS A 68 5.63 11.50 0.30
N ILE A 69 5.02 11.85 1.42
CA ILE A 69 4.51 10.84 2.36
C ILE A 69 3.08 10.47 1.98
N LEU A 70 2.85 9.20 1.66
CA LEU A 70 1.50 8.65 1.52
C LEU A 70 1.05 8.09 2.88
N LEU A 71 0.13 8.78 3.54
CA LEU A 71 -0.43 8.35 4.82
C LEU A 71 -1.71 7.56 4.57
N SER A 72 -1.73 6.28 4.92
CA SER A 72 -2.91 5.40 4.83
C SER A 72 -3.44 5.02 6.22
N SER A 73 -4.75 4.98 6.38
CA SER A 73 -5.42 4.47 7.58
C SER A 73 -6.50 3.45 7.20
N ILE A 74 -6.79 2.53 8.12
CA ILE A 74 -7.84 1.52 7.95
C ILE A 74 -8.91 1.79 9.00
N ILE A 75 -10.13 2.08 8.54
CA ILE A 75 -11.30 2.22 9.39
C ILE A 75 -11.76 0.84 9.83
N LYS A 76 -11.83 0.64 11.15
CA LYS A 76 -12.42 -0.56 11.73
C LYS A 76 -13.86 -0.25 12.12
N TYR A 77 -14.80 -0.95 11.49
CA TYR A 77 -16.19 -0.96 11.92
C TYR A 77 -16.40 -2.08 12.95
N GLY A 78 -16.91 -1.73 14.12
CA GLY A 78 -17.29 -2.67 15.18
C GLY A 78 -16.39 -2.64 16.43
N PRO A 79 -16.89 -3.15 17.57
CA PRO A 79 -16.10 -3.24 18.79
C PRO A 79 -14.85 -4.08 18.54
N SER A 80 -13.73 -3.64 19.11
CA SER A 80 -12.45 -4.35 19.11
C SER A 80 -12.58 -5.68 19.87
N TYR A 81 -13.19 -6.70 19.27
CA TYR A 81 -12.93 -8.07 19.70
C TYR A 81 -11.52 -8.40 19.21
N ARG A 82 -10.52 -7.97 19.98
CA ARG A 82 -9.21 -8.61 19.91
C ARG A 82 -9.46 -10.01 20.42
N GLU A 83 -9.46 -11.01 19.54
CA GLU A 83 -9.25 -12.37 20.01
C GLU A 83 -8.05 -12.32 20.96
N PRO A 84 -8.19 -12.82 22.20
CA PRO A 84 -7.04 -12.91 23.09
C PRO A 84 -6.00 -13.71 22.33
N ARG A 85 -4.87 -13.07 21.99
CA ARG A 85 -3.74 -13.75 21.37
C ARG A 85 -3.39 -14.88 22.31
N ARG A 86 -3.68 -16.13 21.91
CA ARG A 86 -3.28 -17.31 22.66
C ARG A 86 -1.75 -17.36 22.64
N THR A 87 -1.13 -16.79 23.66
CA THR A 87 0.30 -16.97 23.93
C THR A 87 0.49 -18.32 24.59
N TYR A 88 0.18 -19.41 23.88
CA TYR A 88 0.66 -20.73 24.27
C TYR A 88 1.81 -21.08 23.35
N TRP A 89 2.98 -20.50 23.64
CA TRP A 89 4.22 -21.20 23.31
C TRP A 89 4.21 -22.46 24.18
N ASN A 90 4.23 -23.65 23.55
CA ASN A 90 4.38 -24.89 24.28
C ASN A 90 5.88 -25.20 24.36
N PRO A 91 6.57 -24.94 25.50
CA PRO A 91 7.99 -25.25 25.62
C PRO A 91 8.29 -26.74 25.43
N LYS A 92 7.29 -27.64 25.55
CA LYS A 92 7.45 -29.07 25.23
C LYS A 92 7.55 -29.37 23.73
N LYS A 93 7.30 -28.39 22.86
CA LYS A 93 7.39 -28.51 21.39
C LYS A 93 8.62 -27.78 20.82
N ALA A 94 9.47 -27.21 21.67
CA ALA A 94 10.77 -26.73 21.27
C ALA A 94 11.73 -27.93 21.24
N ASN A 95 11.79 -28.61 20.10
CA ASN A 95 12.87 -29.53 19.76
C ASN A 95 13.99 -28.76 19.08
#